data_AF-A0AAV5SPQ0-F1
#
_entry.id   AF-A0AAV5SPQ0-F1
#
_cell.length_a   1.000
_cell.length_b   1.000
_cell.length_c   1.000
_cell.angle_alpha   90.00
_cell.angle_beta   90.00
_cell.angle_gamma   90.00
#
_symmetry.space_group_name_H-M   'P 1'
#
loop_
_entity.id
_entity.type
_entity.pdbx_description
1 polymer ?
#
loop_
_entity_poly.entity_id
_entity_poly.type
_entity_poly.pdbx_seq_one_letter_code
_entity_poly.pdbx_strand_id
1 'polypeptide(L)'
;KKNCDNGEDEKDCLRACLKYPYFMRLNRGKAKCVPRAARCDGVMHFQNGIDKKNCAHCPSTAFQCDEGCLPSNFRCDGIVDCKDESDEKDCSCEECTNGRIDTYSCEATGICLKSDEYSNLSPYSLCPEPRKRDELFCATQWRR
;
A
#
# COMPACT_ATOMS: atom_id res chain seq x y z
N LYS A 1 6.39 -12.86 -32.01
CA LYS A 1 5.98 -11.82 -31.04
C LYS A 1 5.96 -12.47 -29.66
N LYS A 2 6.92 -12.07 -28.83
CA LYS A 2 7.35 -12.64 -27.54
C LYS A 2 6.38 -12.21 -26.43
N ASN A 3 6.02 -13.08 -25.48
CA ASN A 3 5.38 -12.65 -24.23
C ASN A 3 5.42 -13.74 -23.11
N CYS A 4 6.62 -14.21 -22.78
CA CYS A 4 6.98 -14.73 -21.46
C CYS A 4 8.47 -14.39 -21.30
N ASP A 5 8.83 -13.62 -20.26
CA ASP A 5 10.12 -12.92 -20.21
C ASP A 5 11.36 -13.81 -20.04
N ASN A 6 11.21 -15.12 -19.80
CA ASN A 6 12.35 -15.99 -19.49
C ASN A 6 12.58 -17.16 -20.47
N GLY A 7 12.12 -17.05 -21.71
CA GLY A 7 12.78 -17.69 -22.85
C GLY A 7 12.92 -19.22 -22.89
N GLU A 8 12.37 -19.98 -21.95
CA GLU A 8 12.43 -21.44 -21.99
C GLU A 8 11.00 -22.02 -21.96
N ASP A 9 10.79 -22.95 -22.89
CA ASP A 9 9.66 -23.88 -23.10
C ASP A 9 8.20 -23.35 -23.27
N GLU A 10 7.87 -22.98 -24.52
CA GLU A 10 6.52 -22.68 -25.04
C GLU A 10 5.50 -23.85 -25.04
N LYS A 11 5.47 -24.71 -24.01
CA LYS A 11 4.46 -25.77 -23.90
C LYS A 11 3.62 -25.75 -22.64
N ASP A 12 3.98 -24.97 -21.62
CA ASP A 12 3.25 -25.04 -20.34
C ASP A 12 3.18 -23.72 -19.56
N CYS A 13 2.78 -22.65 -20.26
CA CYS A 13 2.46 -21.35 -19.63
C CYS A 13 1.37 -21.47 -18.53
N LEU A 14 0.53 -22.52 -18.60
CA LEU A 14 -0.47 -22.85 -17.58
C LEU A 14 0.17 -23.26 -16.24
N ARG A 15 1.23 -24.08 -16.25
CA ARG A 15 1.91 -24.49 -15.01
C ARG A 15 2.67 -23.37 -14.31
N ALA A 16 3.28 -22.45 -15.07
CA ALA A 16 4.03 -21.34 -14.47
C ALA A 16 3.13 -20.44 -13.61
N CYS A 17 1.88 -20.21 -14.05
CA CYS A 17 0.91 -19.40 -13.31
C CYS A 17 0.30 -20.14 -12.11
N LEU A 18 0.45 -21.46 -12.03
CA LEU A 18 0.00 -22.29 -10.90
C LEU A 18 1.07 -22.47 -9.83
N LYS A 19 2.32 -22.08 -10.10
CA LYS A 19 3.47 -22.32 -9.21
C LYS A 19 3.67 -21.24 -8.13
N TYR A 20 2.97 -20.12 -8.25
CA TYR A 20 3.09 -18.93 -7.39
C TYR A 20 1.69 -18.31 -7.19
N PRO A 21 1.51 -17.35 -6.25
CA PRO A 21 0.25 -16.63 -6.11
C PRO A 21 0.02 -15.68 -7.30
N TYR A 22 -0.26 -16.22 -8.49
CA TYR A 22 -0.64 -15.47 -9.69
C TYR A 22 -2.15 -15.54 -9.93
N PHE A 23 -2.72 -14.45 -10.42
CA PHE A 23 -4.08 -14.37 -10.93
C PHE A 23 -4.06 -14.54 -12.45
N MET A 24 -4.72 -15.59 -12.95
CA MET A 24 -4.72 -15.98 -14.37
C MET A 24 -6.11 -15.82 -15.00
N ARG A 25 -6.15 -15.31 -16.22
CA ARG A 25 -7.32 -15.40 -17.11
C ARG A 25 -6.94 -15.84 -18.51
N LEU A 26 -7.82 -16.63 -19.11
CA LEU A 26 -7.73 -17.05 -20.50
C LEU A 26 -8.42 -16.02 -21.40
N ASN A 27 -7.72 -15.54 -22.43
CA ASN A 27 -8.28 -14.71 -23.49
C ASN A 27 -7.95 -15.36 -24.84
N ARG A 28 -8.98 -15.91 -25.51
CA ARG A 28 -8.88 -16.55 -26.84
C ARG A 28 -7.69 -17.52 -26.98
N GLY A 29 -7.54 -18.42 -26.00
CA GLY A 29 -6.49 -19.44 -26.00
C GLY A 29 -5.13 -19.00 -25.49
N LYS A 30 -4.97 -17.75 -25.03
CA LYS A 30 -3.74 -17.26 -24.37
C LYS A 30 -4.01 -16.98 -22.89
N ALA A 31 -3.21 -17.54 -22.00
CA ALA A 31 -3.24 -17.19 -20.59
C ALA A 31 -2.51 -15.86 -20.38
N LYS A 32 -3.17 -14.88 -19.75
CA LYS A 32 -2.51 -13.73 -19.15
C LYS A 32 -2.49 -13.93 -17.64
N CYS A 33 -1.30 -13.89 -17.07
CA CYS A 33 -1.08 -14.06 -15.65
C CYS A 33 -0.42 -12.81 -15.09
N VAL A 34 -0.91 -12.35 -13.96
CA VAL A 34 -0.33 -11.26 -13.19
C VAL A 34 -0.20 -11.67 -11.74
N PRO A 35 0.71 -11.08 -10.95
CA PRO A 35 0.77 -11.34 -9.51
C PRO A 35 -0.61 -11.20 -8.86
N ARG A 36 -0.93 -11.97 -7.82
CA ARG A 36 -2.15 -11.72 -7.02
C ARG A 36 -2.14 -10.33 -6.39
N ALA A 37 -0.96 -9.78 -6.14
CA ALA A 37 -0.76 -8.39 -5.75
C ALA A 37 -1.23 -7.40 -6.83
N ALA A 38 -1.23 -7.79 -8.11
CA ALA A 38 -1.74 -7.00 -9.23
C ALA A 38 -3.27 -7.09 -9.39
N ARG A 39 -3.96 -7.73 -8.44
CA ARG A 39 -5.40 -7.60 -8.30
C ARG A 39 -5.67 -6.40 -7.40
N CYS A 40 -6.44 -5.44 -7.89
CA CYS A 40 -6.81 -4.23 -7.17
C CYS A 40 -5.63 -3.28 -6.88
N ASP A 41 -4.55 -3.36 -7.63
CA ASP A 41 -3.34 -2.52 -7.49
C ASP A 41 -3.47 -1.14 -8.16
N GLY A 42 -4.70 -0.72 -8.47
CA GLY A 42 -4.93 0.54 -9.19
C GLY A 42 -4.46 0.55 -10.64
N VAL A 43 -3.84 -0.52 -11.17
CA VAL A 43 -3.40 -0.65 -12.57
C VAL A 43 -4.32 -1.61 -13.31
N MET A 44 -4.65 -1.32 -14.57
CA MET A 44 -5.53 -2.20 -15.36
C MET A 44 -4.68 -3.23 -16.09
N HIS A 45 -4.61 -4.42 -15.52
CA HIS A 45 -3.87 -5.54 -16.09
C HIS A 45 -4.68 -6.32 -17.11
N PHE A 46 -6.01 -6.40 -17.00
CA PHE A 46 -6.82 -7.09 -18.00
C PHE A 46 -7.67 -6.10 -18.81
N GLN A 47 -7.85 -6.37 -20.11
CA GLN A 47 -8.65 -5.52 -21.01
C GLN A 47 -10.10 -5.33 -20.53
N ASN A 48 -10.63 -6.27 -19.75
CA ASN A 48 -11.97 -6.21 -19.17
C ASN A 48 -11.98 -5.61 -17.75
N GLY A 49 -10.83 -5.15 -17.26
CA GLY A 49 -10.62 -4.57 -15.93
C GLY A 49 -10.98 -5.49 -14.77
N ILE A 50 -10.98 -6.81 -14.99
CA ILE A 50 -11.48 -7.77 -13.99
C ILE A 50 -10.60 -7.85 -12.74
N ASP A 51 -9.32 -7.57 -12.89
CA ASP A 51 -8.37 -7.37 -11.80
C ASP A 51 -8.74 -6.20 -10.89
N LYS A 52 -9.54 -5.23 -11.37
CA LYS A 52 -10.08 -4.11 -10.60
C LYS A 52 -11.54 -4.30 -10.14
N LYS A 53 -12.15 -5.46 -10.41
CA LYS A 53 -13.57 -5.70 -10.07
C LYS A 53 -13.70 -6.46 -8.76
N ASN A 54 -14.68 -6.02 -7.95
CA ASN A 54 -15.09 -6.67 -6.70
C ASN A 54 -13.92 -6.82 -5.71
N CYS A 55 -13.23 -5.71 -5.46
CA CYS A 55 -12.09 -5.59 -4.55
C CYS A 55 -12.51 -5.48 -3.07
N ALA A 56 -13.55 -6.21 -2.67
CA ALA A 56 -14.05 -6.16 -1.29
C ALA A 56 -13.05 -6.70 -0.24
N HIS A 57 -12.04 -7.45 -0.68
CA HIS A 57 -10.96 -7.94 0.17
C HIS A 57 -9.62 -7.83 -0.57
N CYS A 58 -8.72 -7.02 -0.02
CA CYS A 58 -7.34 -6.96 -0.45
C CYS A 58 -6.60 -8.27 -0.11
N PRO A 59 -5.50 -8.60 -0.81
CA PRO A 59 -4.62 -9.67 -0.35
C PRO A 59 -4.21 -9.41 1.11
N SER A 60 -3.98 -10.47 1.90
CA SER A 60 -3.60 -10.33 3.32
C SER A 60 -2.29 -9.58 3.55
N THR A 61 -1.50 -9.36 2.49
CA THR A 61 -0.25 -8.60 2.48
C THR A 61 -0.41 -7.17 1.95
N ALA A 62 -1.65 -6.70 1.84
CA ALA A 62 -2.01 -5.39 1.32
C ALA A 62 -3.00 -4.72 2.27
N PHE A 63 -2.89 -3.41 2.40
CA PHE A 63 -3.85 -2.57 3.10
C PHE A 63 -5.02 -2.23 2.17
N GLN A 64 -6.21 -2.07 2.74
CA GLN A 64 -7.44 -1.81 2.02
C GLN A 64 -7.87 -0.36 2.21
N CYS A 65 -7.83 0.44 1.14
CA CYS A 65 -8.49 1.73 1.06
C CYS A 65 -9.96 1.56 0.62
N ASP A 66 -10.73 2.65 0.63
CA ASP A 66 -12.12 2.67 0.13
C ASP A 66 -12.22 2.26 -1.36
N GLU A 67 -11.25 2.68 -2.19
CA GLU A 67 -11.28 2.49 -3.65
C GLU A 67 -10.21 1.50 -4.19
N GLY A 68 -9.42 0.84 -3.33
CA GLY A 68 -8.31 0.00 -3.80
C GLY A 68 -7.46 -0.65 -2.71
N CYS A 69 -6.38 -1.31 -3.15
CA CYS A 69 -5.43 -1.96 -2.26
C CYS A 69 -4.05 -1.34 -2.40
N LEU A 70 -3.44 -1.00 -1.27
CA LEU A 70 -2.05 -0.57 -1.20
C LEU A 70 -1.16 -1.70 -0.67
N PRO A 71 0.09 -1.81 -1.11
CA PRO A 71 1.03 -2.72 -0.46
C PRO A 71 1.19 -2.34 1.02
N SER A 72 1.35 -3.31 1.93
CA SER A 72 1.39 -3.03 3.38
C SER A 72 2.48 -2.04 3.81
N ASN A 73 3.52 -1.81 3.00
CA ASN A 73 4.58 -0.84 3.31
C ASN A 73 4.20 0.62 3.02
N PHE A 74 3.04 0.87 2.40
CA PHE A 74 2.45 2.19 2.16
C PHE A 74 1.41 2.55 3.22
N ARG A 75 1.22 1.69 4.23
CA ARG A 75 0.36 2.01 5.36
C ARG A 75 1.22 2.70 6.43
N CYS A 76 0.75 3.82 6.95
CA CYS A 76 1.39 4.58 8.02
C CYS A 76 2.81 5.03 7.66
N ASP A 77 3.02 5.38 6.41
CA ASP A 77 4.36 5.67 5.89
C ASP A 77 4.67 7.20 5.91
N GLY A 78 3.71 7.99 6.38
CA GLY A 78 3.78 9.44 6.48
C GLY A 78 3.36 10.16 5.20
N ILE A 79 2.91 9.44 4.17
CA ILE A 79 2.46 9.96 2.87
C ILE A 79 1.04 9.47 2.62
N VAL A 80 0.16 10.37 2.18
CA VAL A 80 -1.20 10.00 1.79
C VAL A 80 -1.21 9.38 0.40
N ASP A 81 -1.44 8.07 0.33
CA ASP A 81 -1.61 7.30 -0.90
C ASP A 81 -3.08 6.90 -1.14
N CYS A 82 -3.87 6.70 -0.09
CA CYS A 82 -5.32 6.50 -0.23
C CYS A 82 -6.05 7.83 -0.48
N LYS A 83 -7.08 7.82 -1.33
CA LYS A 83 -7.92 9.00 -1.60
C LYS A 83 -8.71 9.48 -0.38
N ASP A 84 -9.04 8.56 0.52
CA ASP A 84 -9.69 8.78 1.81
C ASP A 84 -8.69 8.95 2.97
N GLU A 85 -7.39 8.91 2.68
CA GLU A 85 -6.28 9.08 3.64
C GLU A 85 -6.31 8.02 4.76
N SER A 86 -6.97 6.88 4.52
CA SER A 86 -7.15 5.82 5.52
C SER A 86 -5.85 5.08 5.87
N ASP A 87 -4.90 5.08 4.94
CA ASP A 87 -3.56 4.51 5.09
C ASP A 87 -2.74 5.21 6.16
N GLU A 88 -2.98 6.51 6.35
CA GLU A 88 -2.27 7.33 7.32
C GLU A 88 -3.09 7.62 8.56
N LYS A 89 -4.23 6.95 8.78
CA LYS A 89 -5.10 7.13 9.96
C LYS A 89 -5.06 5.90 10.87
N ASP A 90 -5.29 6.10 12.16
CA ASP A 90 -5.33 5.03 13.18
C ASP A 90 -4.04 4.18 13.18
N CYS A 91 -2.91 4.86 13.00
CA CYS A 91 -1.57 4.28 13.02
C CYS A 91 -0.97 4.32 14.42
N SER A 92 -0.31 3.25 14.82
CA SER A 92 0.51 3.25 16.03
C SER A 92 1.83 4.00 15.82
N CYS A 93 2.47 4.44 16.91
CA CYS A 93 3.80 5.05 16.82
C CYS A 93 4.84 4.11 16.19
N GLU A 94 4.72 2.80 16.37
CA GLU A 94 5.64 1.82 15.77
C GLU A 94 5.45 1.77 14.24
N GLU A 95 4.21 1.83 13.76
CA GLU A 95 3.89 1.86 12.33
C GLU A 95 4.37 3.16 11.67
N CYS A 96 4.06 4.33 12.27
CA CYS A 96 4.51 5.62 11.73
C CYS A 96 6.03 5.75 11.73
N THR A 97 6.68 5.32 12.81
CA THR A 97 8.14 5.49 12.91
C THR A 97 8.86 4.39 12.13
N ASN A 98 8.59 3.10 12.29
CA ASN A 98 9.19 2.00 11.51
C ASN A 98 10.68 2.22 11.10
N GLY A 99 11.52 2.70 12.03
CA GLY A 99 12.93 3.03 11.80
C GLY A 99 13.25 4.40 11.16
N ARG A 100 12.22 5.20 10.86
CA ARG A 100 12.22 6.57 10.35
C ARG A 100 12.16 7.55 11.52
N ILE A 101 13.03 8.56 11.47
CA ILE A 101 13.18 9.60 12.52
C ILE A 101 12.41 10.87 12.13
N ASP A 102 12.10 11.00 10.84
CA ASP A 102 11.45 12.11 10.16
C ASP A 102 9.93 11.95 10.05
N THR A 103 9.35 10.92 10.67
CA THR A 103 7.90 10.66 10.66
C THR A 103 7.30 10.86 12.05
N TYR A 104 6.18 11.58 12.10
CA TYR A 104 5.49 12.03 13.31
C TYR A 104 4.09 11.46 13.33
N SER A 105 3.51 11.21 14.51
CA SER A 105 2.09 10.84 14.61
C SER A 105 1.30 11.80 15.48
N CYS A 106 0.10 12.16 15.02
CA CYS A 106 -0.90 12.84 15.83
C CYS A 106 -1.49 11.88 16.85
N GLU A 107 -1.54 12.25 18.11
CA GLU A 107 -1.97 11.37 19.18
C GLU A 107 -3.48 11.13 19.18
N ALA A 108 -4.28 12.16 18.88
CA ALA A 108 -5.74 12.04 18.94
C ALA A 108 -6.32 11.22 17.79
N THR A 109 -5.64 11.20 16.64
CA THR A 109 -6.13 10.62 15.38
C THR A 109 -5.26 9.49 14.86
N GLY A 110 -4.05 9.31 15.41
CA GLY A 110 -3.07 8.36 14.89
C GLY A 110 -2.62 8.71 13.48
N ILE A 111 -2.61 10.00 13.11
CA ILE A 111 -2.23 10.41 11.75
C ILE A 111 -0.72 10.47 11.60
N CYS A 112 -0.12 9.73 10.66
CA CYS A 112 1.32 9.85 10.39
C CYS A 112 1.61 11.00 9.40
N LEU A 113 2.71 11.72 9.63
CA LEU A 113 3.13 12.88 8.84
C LEU A 113 4.64 12.90 8.70
N LYS A 114 5.14 13.20 7.51
CA LYS A 114 6.59 13.35 7.25
C LYS A 114 7.06 14.80 7.45
N SER A 115 8.23 15.03 8.07
CA SER A 115 8.78 16.40 8.22
C SER A 115 9.12 17.05 6.89
N ASP A 116 9.59 16.25 5.93
CA ASP A 116 10.25 16.75 4.72
C ASP A 116 9.25 17.36 3.72
N GLU A 117 7.97 17.05 3.88
CA GLU A 117 6.90 17.53 3.01
C GLU A 117 6.47 18.98 3.36
N TYR A 118 6.86 19.48 4.54
CA TYR A 118 6.45 20.78 5.06
C TYR A 118 7.65 21.60 5.55
N SER A 119 8.47 22.07 4.61
CA SER A 119 9.78 22.69 4.86
C SER A 119 9.84 23.94 5.77
N ASN A 120 8.73 24.39 6.37
CA ASN A 120 8.71 25.57 7.27
C ASN A 120 7.70 25.45 8.44
N LEU A 121 7.04 24.31 8.63
CA LEU A 121 6.04 24.13 9.67
C LEU A 121 6.43 22.95 10.56
N SER A 122 6.18 23.11 11.87
CA SER A 122 6.28 21.97 12.78
C SER A 122 5.24 20.93 12.36
N PRO A 123 5.61 19.68 12.04
CA PRO A 123 4.71 18.69 11.44
C PRO A 123 3.45 18.43 12.29
N TYR A 124 3.56 18.56 13.62
CA TYR A 124 2.42 18.46 14.55
C TYR A 124 1.34 19.53 14.34
N SER A 125 1.66 20.65 13.70
CA SER A 125 0.71 21.73 13.42
C SER A 125 -0.33 21.33 12.36
N LEU A 126 -0.09 20.23 11.65
CA LEU A 126 -0.99 19.68 10.63
C LEU A 126 -1.97 18.66 11.21
N CYS A 127 -1.81 18.29 12.48
CA CYS A 127 -2.76 17.42 13.16
C CYS A 127 -4.14 18.05 13.24
N PRO A 128 -5.22 17.26 13.07
CA PRO A 128 -6.56 17.70 13.41
C PRO A 128 -6.60 18.06 14.90
N GLU A 129 -6.81 19.35 15.20
CA GLU A 129 -6.72 19.92 16.56
C GLU A 129 -5.34 19.73 17.23
N PRO A 130 -4.30 20.46 16.80
CA PRO A 130 -2.94 20.25 17.30
C PRO A 130 -2.82 20.56 18.80
N ARG A 131 -2.21 19.64 19.55
CA ARG A 131 -1.97 19.74 21.00
C ARG A 131 -0.48 19.70 21.28
N LYS A 132 -0.06 20.31 22.40
CA LYS A 132 1.34 20.25 22.87
C LYS A 132 1.85 18.82 23.12
N ARG A 133 0.96 17.86 23.32
CA ARG A 133 1.30 16.44 23.52
C ARG A 133 1.65 15.72 22.20
N ASP A 134 1.15 16.19 21.06
CA ASP A 134 1.52 15.66 19.75
C ASP A 134 3.03 15.83 19.50
N GLU A 135 3.61 16.94 19.98
CA GLU A 135 5.03 17.29 19.82
C GLU A 135 6.03 16.24 20.37
N LEU A 136 5.56 15.39 21.28
CA LEU A 136 6.39 14.42 22.00
C LEU A 136 5.82 13.00 21.93
N PHE A 137 4.67 12.79 21.30
CA PHE A 137 3.90 11.55 21.44
C PHE A 137 4.70 10.32 20.98
N CYS A 138 5.30 10.34 19.79
CA CYS A 138 6.19 9.25 19.38
C CYS A 138 7.65 9.44 19.80
N ALA A 139 8.13 10.67 20.00
CA ALA A 139 9.49 10.92 20.47
C ALA A 139 9.76 10.33 21.87
N THR A 140 8.72 10.21 22.70
CA THR A 140 8.80 9.64 24.05
C THR A 140 8.65 8.11 24.11
N GLN A 141 8.21 7.47 23.03
CA GLN A 141 8.01 6.01 22.95
C GLN A 141 9.30 5.24 22.62
N TRP A 142 10.36 5.92 22.15
CA TRP A 142 11.70 5.34 21.89
C TRP A 142 12.49 4.94 23.15
N ARG A 143 11.89 5.00 24.35
CA ARG A 143 12.55 4.75 25.65
C ARG A 143 12.10 3.45 26.34
N ARG A 144 11.91 2.35 25.61
CA ARG A 144 11.78 1.01 26.21
C ARG A 144 12.68 0.00 25.54
#